data_AF-A0A524GP65-F1
#
_entry.id   AF-A0A524GP65-F1
#
_cell.length_a   1.000
_cell.length_b   1.000
_cell.length_c   1.000
_cell.angle_alpha   90.00
_cell.angle_beta   90.00
_cell.angle_gamma   90.00
#
_symmetry.space_group_name_H-M   'P 1'
#
loop_
_entity.id
_entity.type
_entity.pdbx_description
1 polymer ?
#
loop_
_entity_poly.entity_id
_entity_poly.type
_entity_poly.pdbx_seq_one_letter_code
_entity_poly.pdbx_strand_id
1 'polypeptide(L)' 'MEPIRPVPPQGLLLTRVRIALNGIELIPETSLTVRPGEVVTIMGPSGSGKSSL' A
#
# COMPACT_ATOMS: atom_id res chain seq x y z
N MET A 1 8.14 33.87 12.22
CA MET A 1 7.52 32.53 12.34
C MET A 1 6.81 32.27 11.02
N GLU A 2 7.30 31.32 10.20
CA GLU A 2 6.70 31.04 8.89
C GLU A 2 5.38 30.25 9.09
N PRO A 3 4.27 30.60 8.40
CA PRO A 3 3.02 29.85 8.52
C PRO A 3 3.20 28.41 8.00
N ILE A 4 2.70 27.44 8.77
CA ILE A 4 2.72 26.03 8.40
C ILE A 4 1.74 25.84 7.23
N ARG A 5 2.25 25.57 6.03
CA ARG A 5 1.40 25.23 4.88
C ARG A 5 0.81 23.83 5.07
N PRO A 6 -0.52 23.63 4.95
CA PRO A 6 -1.09 22.30 4.94
C PRO A 6 -0.53 21.53 3.74
N VAL A 7 0.02 20.34 3.99
CA VAL A 7 0.35 19.43 2.90
C VAL A 7 -0.97 18.91 2.33
N PRO A 8 -1.25 19.07 1.02
CA PRO A 8 -2.46 18.51 0.44
C PRO A 8 -2.48 17.00 0.69
N PRO A 9 -3.66 16.41 0.99
CA PRO A 9 -3.72 14.99 1.30
C PRO A 9 -3.20 14.20 0.11
N GLN A 10 -2.21 13.34 0.36
CA GLN A 10 -1.59 12.50 -0.64
C GLN A 10 -2.28 11.13 -0.64
N GLY A 11 -2.46 10.56 -1.83
CA GLY A 11 -2.91 9.19 -1.98
C GLY A 11 -1.80 8.17 -1.72
N LEU A 12 -2.16 6.90 -1.60
CA LEU A 12 -1.19 5.80 -1.57
C LEU A 12 -0.89 5.38 -3.01
N LEU A 13 0.40 5.28 -3.37
CA LEU A 13 0.86 4.75 -4.65
C LEU A 13 1.82 3.58 -4.41
N LEU A 14 1.39 2.38 -4.76
CA LEU A 14 2.24 1.21 -4.89
C LEU A 14 2.60 1.04 -6.36
N THR A 15 3.90 1.07 -6.68
CA THR A 15 4.38 0.86 -8.05
C THR A 15 5.24 -0.40 -8.09
N ARG A 16 4.73 -1.45 -8.74
CA ARG A 16 5.44 -2.73 -8.95
C ARG A 16 6.06 -3.30 -7.66
N VAL A 17 5.33 -3.22 -6.56
CA VAL A 17 5.77 -3.71 -5.24
C VAL A 17 5.77 -5.24 -5.25
N ARG A 18 6.83 -5.84 -4.72
CA ARG A 18 6.96 -7.29 -4.49
C ARG A 18 7.39 -7.52 -3.05
N ILE A 19 6.81 -8.52 -2.39
CA ILE A 19 7.15 -8.87 -1.00
C ILE A 19 7.43 -10.36 -0.93
N ALA A 20 8.62 -10.71 -0.45
CA ALA A 20 9.01 -12.08 -0.15
C ALA A 20 9.56 -12.16 1.29
N LEU A 21 9.14 -13.18 2.03
CA LEU A 21 9.64 -13.49 3.37
C LEU A 21 10.13 -14.93 3.38
N ASN A 22 11.33 -15.17 3.91
CA ASN A 22 11.94 -16.50 4.00
C ASN A 22 11.97 -17.25 2.65
N GLY A 23 12.18 -16.54 1.55
CA GLY A 23 12.21 -17.11 0.20
C GLY A 23 10.84 -17.45 -0.40
N ILE A 24 9.74 -17.18 0.31
CA ILE A 24 8.37 -17.37 -0.19
C ILE A 24 7.85 -16.02 -0.70
N GLU A 25 7.39 -15.97 -1.95
CA GLU A 25 6.71 -14.79 -2.50
C GLU A 25 5.31 -14.69 -1.90
N LEU A 26 5.09 -13.63 -1.10
CA LEU A 26 3.80 -13.37 -0.44
C LEU A 26 2.92 -12.44 -1.26
N ILE A 27 3.54 -11.42 -1.86
CA ILE A 27 2.88 -10.47 -2.74
C ILE A 27 3.67 -10.47 -4.07
N PRO A 28 3.08 -10.95 -5.17
CA PRO A 28 3.68 -10.84 -6.49
C PRO A 28 3.71 -9.36 -6.92
N GLU A 29 4.32 -9.07 -8.06
CA GLU A 29 4.40 -7.68 -8.56
C GLU A 29 3.01 -7.02 -8.60
N THR A 30 2.81 -6.02 -7.74
CA THR A 30 1.51 -5.39 -7.51
C THR A 30 1.63 -3.89 -7.65
N SER A 31 0.71 -3.28 -8.40
CA SER A 31 0.55 -1.83 -8.46
C SER A 31 -0.86 -1.45 -8.03
N LEU A 32 -0.97 -0.43 -7.17
CA LEU A 32 -2.23 0.04 -6.60
C LEU A 32 -2.15 1.55 -6.40
N THR A 33 -3.23 2.26 -6.69
CA THR A 33 -3.38 3.67 -6.33
C THR A 33 -4.64 3.81 -5.48
N VAL A 34 -4.50 4.44 -4.32
CA VAL A 34 -5.62 4.81 -3.44
C VAL A 34 -5.64 6.33 -3.35
N ARG A 35 -6.72 6.95 -3.83
CA ARG A 35 -6.87 8.40 -3.81
C ARG A 35 -7.13 8.91 -2.39
N PRO A 36 -6.85 10.21 -2.10
CA PRO A 36 -7.30 10.83 -0.86
C PRO A 36 -8.80 10.62 -0.64
N GLY A 37 -9.16 10.07 0.53
CA GLY A 37 -10.55 9.78 0.90
C GLY A 37 -11.13 8.48 0.32
N GLU A 38 -10.38 7.74 -0.49
CA GLU A 38 -10.78 6.43 -1.00
C GLU A 38 -10.57 5.34 0.06
N VAL A 39 -11.53 4.41 0.16
CA VAL A 39 -11.46 3.27 1.08
C VAL A 39 -11.34 2.00 0.24
N VAL A 40 -10.26 1.24 0.45
CA VAL A 40 -9.98 -0.03 -0.24
C VAL A 40 -9.83 -1.13 0.79
N THR A 41 -10.40 -2.30 0.52
CA THR A 41 -10.25 -3.49 1.36
C THR A 41 -9.30 -4.48 0.69
N ILE A 42 -8.30 -4.95 1.44
CA ILE A 42 -7.42 -6.05 1.03
C ILE A 42 -8.04 -7.37 1.52
N MET A 43 -8.37 -8.27 0.58
CA MET A 43 -9.01 -9.56 0.88
C MET A 43 -8.15 -10.74 0.41
N GLY A 44 -8.34 -11.90 1.04
CA GLY A 44 -7.64 -13.13 0.70
C GLY A 44 -7.48 -14.11 1.87
N PRO A 45 -7.16 -15.40 1.60
CA PRO A 45 -7.00 -16.43 2.62
C PRO A 45 -5.96 -16.09 3.70
N SER A 46 -6.00 -16.77 4.85
CA SER A 46 -4.94 -16.63 5.86
C SER A 46 -3.56 -16.95 5.25
N GLY A 47 -2.54 -16.17 5.57
CA GLY A 47 -1.19 -16.32 5.02
C GLY A 47 -0.95 -15.71 3.63
N SER A 48 -1.96 -15.13 2.96
CA SER A 48 -1.81 -14.57 1.60
C SER A 48 -1.06 -13.23 1.51
N GLY A 49 -0.31 -12.83 2.54
CA GLY A 49 0.47 -11.58 2.53
C GLY A 49 -0.29 -10.29 2.86
N LYS A 50 -1.59 -10.31 3.19
CA LYS A 50 -2.40 -9.09 3.44
C LYS A 50 -1.88 -8.14 4.51
N SER A 51 -1.29 -8.68 5.59
CA SER A 51 -0.70 -7.87 6.66
C SER A 51 0.73 -7.44 6.36
N SER A 52 1.34 -8.05 5.34
CA SER A 52 2.68 -7.68 4.85
C SER A 52 2.60 -6.58 3.80
N LEU A 53 1.53 -6.58 2.98
CA LEU A 53 1.15 -5.49 2.08
C LEU A 53 0.68 -4.26 2.89
#